data_AF-A0AAV0GE20-F1
#
_entry.id   AF-A0AAV0GE20-F1
#
_cell.length_a   1.000
_cell.length_b   1.000
_cell.length_c   1.000
_cell.angle_alpha   90.00
_cell.angle_beta   90.00
_cell.angle_gamma   90.00
#
_symmetry.space_group_name_H-M   'P 1'
#
loop_
_entity.id
_entity.type
_entity.pdbx_description
1 polymer ?
#
loop_
_entity_poly.entity_id
_entity_poly.type
_entity_poly.pdbx_seq_one_letter_code
_entity_poly.pdbx_strand_id
1 'polypeptide(L)'
;MKQKRVALLMAAALFEGASIGPLIGVAIDFDSSILVSAIVGCALAFGCFSAAAMVARRREYLYLGGLLSSGLSLLFWMQFATSIFGGSIVLFKFELYFGLLIFIGYIVVDTQAIIEKAHYGDLDYVKHALTLFTDFVAVFVRILIIMLRNASEKEEEKKRKRRN
;
A
#
# COMPACT_ATOMS: atom_id res chain seq x y z
N MET A 1 -17.88 -4.92 -21.90
CA MET A 1 -16.90 -5.56 -20.97
C MET A 1 -16.19 -4.57 -20.02
N LYS A 2 -15.80 -3.35 -20.45
CA LYS A 2 -15.11 -2.37 -19.59
C LYS A 2 -15.88 -2.02 -18.30
N GLN A 3 -17.19 -1.79 -18.37
CA GLN A 3 -18.02 -1.43 -17.20
C GLN A 3 -18.09 -2.54 -16.12
N LYS A 4 -18.14 -3.82 -16.51
CA LYS A 4 -18.17 -4.94 -15.55
C LYS A 4 -16.86 -5.04 -14.74
N ARG A 5 -15.71 -4.75 -15.36
CA ARG A 5 -14.40 -4.72 -14.69
C ARG A 5 -14.29 -3.53 -13.73
N VAL A 6 -14.78 -2.36 -14.14
CA VAL A 6 -14.81 -1.17 -13.28
C VAL A 6 -15.74 -1.38 -12.09
N ALA A 7 -16.90 -1.98 -12.30
CA ALA A 7 -17.83 -2.30 -11.21
C ALA A 7 -17.22 -3.30 -10.21
N LEU A 8 -16.50 -4.32 -10.68
CA LEU A 8 -15.77 -5.26 -9.82
C LEU A 8 -14.66 -4.58 -9.02
N LEU A 9 -13.87 -3.70 -9.65
CA LEU A 9 -12.83 -2.93 -8.96
C LEU A 9 -13.43 -1.99 -7.92
N MET A 10 -14.52 -1.29 -8.26
CA MET A 10 -15.22 -0.38 -7.34
C MET A 10 -15.84 -1.14 -6.16
N ALA A 11 -16.43 -2.31 -6.41
CA ALA A 11 -16.96 -3.16 -5.35
C ALA A 11 -15.84 -3.67 -4.44
N ALA A 12 -14.73 -4.14 -5.00
CA ALA A 12 -13.57 -4.58 -4.24
C ALA A 12 -13.01 -3.44 -3.37
N ALA A 13 -12.83 -2.25 -3.94
CA ALA A 13 -12.38 -1.07 -3.22
C ALA A 13 -13.36 -0.65 -2.11
N LEU A 14 -14.67 -0.82 -2.32
CA LEU A 14 -15.70 -0.58 -1.30
C LEU A 14 -15.59 -1.56 -0.14
N PHE A 15 -15.41 -2.85 -0.43
CA PHE A 15 -15.22 -3.88 0.60
C PHE A 15 -13.91 -3.71 1.36
N GLU A 16 -12.85 -3.31 0.65
CA GLU A 16 -11.58 -2.97 1.27
C GLU A 16 -11.72 -1.72 2.15
N GLY A 17 -12.38 -0.66 1.68
CA GLY A 17 -12.74 0.50 2.49
C GLY A 17 -13.53 0.14 3.75
N ALA A 18 -14.51 -0.76 3.62
CA ALA A 18 -15.31 -1.23 4.75
C ALA A 18 -14.48 -2.05 5.77
N SER A 19 -13.49 -2.82 5.32
CA SER A 19 -12.60 -3.57 6.22
C SER A 19 -11.56 -2.68 6.90
N ILE A 20 -11.22 -1.53 6.31
CA ILE A 20 -10.33 -0.52 6.88
C ILE A 20 -11.02 0.30 7.97
N GLY A 21 -12.35 0.47 7.92
CA GLY A 21 -13.12 1.26 8.90
C GLY A 21 -12.81 0.91 10.37
N PRO A 22 -12.86 -0.37 10.78
CA PRO A 22 -12.46 -0.79 12.11
C PRO A 22 -10.99 -0.48 12.45
N LEU A 23 -10.08 -0.59 11.48
CA LEU A 23 -8.65 -0.31 11.68
C LEU A 23 -8.42 1.18 11.96
N ILE A 24 -9.13 2.07 11.25
CA ILE A 24 -9.10 3.51 11.52
C ILE A 24 -9.68 3.80 12.91
N GLY A 25 -10.76 3.11 13.30
CA GLY A 25 -11.31 3.20 14.66
C GLY A 25 -10.27 2.89 15.72
N VAL A 26 -9.55 1.77 15.59
CA VAL A 26 -8.46 1.40 16.51
C VAL A 26 -7.34 2.44 16.51
N ALA A 27 -6.99 3.01 15.35
CA ALA A 27 -5.97 4.06 15.29
C ALA A 27 -6.40 5.34 16.01
N ILE A 28 -7.67 5.74 15.89
CA ILE A 28 -8.23 6.91 16.58
C ILE A 28 -8.29 6.67 18.09
N ASP A 29 -8.73 5.48 18.52
CA ASP A 29 -8.81 5.07 19.92
C ASP A 29 -7.43 5.01 20.58
N PHE A 30 -6.40 4.63 19.82
CA PHE A 30 -5.03 4.56 20.31
C PHE A 30 -4.39 5.96 20.40
N ASP A 31 -4.29 6.66 19.27
CA ASP A 31 -3.83 8.06 19.21
C ASP A 31 -4.18 8.64 17.83
N SER A 32 -5.04 9.66 17.82
CA SER A 32 -5.43 10.38 16.61
C SER A 32 -4.24 11.00 15.85
N SER A 33 -3.12 11.27 16.53
CA SER A 33 -1.88 11.79 15.93
C SER A 33 -1.24 10.78 14.97
N ILE A 34 -1.41 9.47 15.20
CA ILE A 34 -0.90 8.41 14.32
C ILE A 34 -1.61 8.47 12.97
N LEU A 35 -2.93 8.68 12.97
CA LEU A 35 -3.71 8.80 11.75
C LEU A 35 -3.25 10.00 10.92
N VAL A 36 -3.11 11.17 11.55
CA VAL A 36 -2.66 12.40 10.86
C VAL A 36 -1.26 12.23 10.28
N SER A 37 -0.32 11.67 11.05
CA SER A 37 1.05 11.45 10.58
C SER A 37 1.13 10.39 9.48
N ALA A 38 0.28 9.35 9.52
CA ALA A 38 0.17 8.37 8.44
C ALA A 38 -0.36 9.02 7.14
N ILE A 39 -1.38 9.88 7.22
CA ILE A 39 -1.93 10.60 6.07
C ILE A 39 -0.87 11.52 5.46
N VAL A 40 -0.21 12.34 6.29
CA VAL A 40 0.82 13.28 5.84
C VAL A 40 2.01 12.54 5.25
N GLY A 41 2.48 11.48 5.90
CA GLY A 41 3.57 10.64 5.40
C GLY A 41 3.23 9.98 4.07
N CYS A 42 2.00 9.47 3.92
CA CYS A 42 1.51 8.89 2.67
C CYS A 42 1.40 9.94 1.56
N ALA A 43 0.86 11.14 1.85
CA ALA A 43 0.75 12.22 0.88
C ALA A 43 2.11 12.70 0.38
N LEU A 44 3.09 12.85 1.29
CA LEU A 44 4.47 13.20 0.93
C LEU A 44 5.15 12.11 0.11
N ALA A 45 5.06 10.85 0.55
CA ALA A 45 5.63 9.73 -0.18
C ALA A 45 5.01 9.61 -1.58
N PHE A 46 3.68 9.64 -1.66
CA PHE A 46 2.96 9.57 -2.91
C PHE A 46 3.31 10.74 -3.84
N GLY A 47 3.34 11.98 -3.34
CA GLY A 47 3.75 13.14 -4.12
C GLY A 47 5.17 13.01 -4.69
N CYS A 48 6.13 12.57 -3.87
CA CYS A 48 7.51 12.34 -4.29
C CYS A 48 7.62 11.19 -5.30
N PHE A 49 6.96 10.06 -5.07
CA PHE A 49 7.02 8.90 -5.96
C PHE A 49 6.28 9.13 -7.27
N SER A 50 5.14 9.82 -7.27
CA SER A 50 4.44 10.24 -8.50
C SER A 50 5.30 11.22 -9.31
N ALA A 51 5.99 12.16 -8.65
CA ALA A 51 6.92 13.05 -9.34
C ALA A 51 8.12 12.29 -9.93
N ALA A 52 8.71 11.36 -9.19
CA ALA A 52 9.79 10.50 -9.69
C ALA A 52 9.30 9.60 -10.85
N ALA A 53 8.09 9.08 -10.76
CA ALA A 53 7.47 8.29 -11.82
C ALA A 53 7.28 9.13 -13.07
N MET A 54 6.85 10.40 -13.00
CA MET A 54 6.75 11.25 -14.20
C MET A 54 8.10 11.47 -14.93
N VAL A 55 9.22 11.36 -14.21
CA VAL A 55 10.57 11.57 -14.76
C VAL A 55 11.22 10.26 -15.22
N ALA A 56 10.73 9.09 -14.79
CA ALA A 56 11.35 7.80 -15.08
C ALA A 56 11.17 7.35 -16.55
N ARG A 57 12.20 6.71 -17.11
CA ARG A 57 12.30 6.38 -18.55
C ARG A 57 11.63 5.04 -18.90
N ARG A 58 10.96 5.03 -20.06
CA ARG A 58 10.14 3.95 -20.67
C ARG A 58 10.72 2.52 -20.71
N ARG A 59 12.05 2.32 -20.68
CA ARG A 59 12.68 0.97 -20.78
C ARG A 59 12.76 0.21 -19.45
N GLU A 60 12.68 0.90 -18.32
CA GLU A 60 12.78 0.27 -17.00
C GLU A 60 11.47 -0.44 -16.60
N TYR A 61 10.33 -0.05 -17.19
CA TYR A 61 9.00 -0.61 -16.91
C TYR A 61 8.92 -2.13 -17.06
N LEU A 62 9.53 -2.69 -18.10
CA LEU A 62 9.45 -4.14 -18.39
C LEU A 62 10.25 -4.97 -17.36
N TYR A 63 11.40 -4.45 -16.93
CA TYR A 63 12.21 -5.08 -15.89
C TYR A 63 11.61 -4.89 -14.50
N LEU A 64 11.07 -3.70 -14.21
CA LEU A 64 10.46 -3.38 -12.93
C LEU A 64 9.16 -4.17 -12.72
N GLY A 65 8.31 -4.29 -13.74
CA GLY A 65 7.10 -5.11 -13.68
C GLY A 65 7.40 -6.60 -13.44
N GLY A 66 8.45 -7.13 -14.08
CA GLY A 66 8.93 -8.50 -13.83
C GLY A 66 9.46 -8.71 -12.42
N LEU A 67 10.24 -7.76 -11.90
CA LEU A 67 10.76 -7.79 -10.53
C LEU A 67 9.65 -7.67 -9.47
N LEU A 68 8.65 -6.81 -9.71
CA LEU A 68 7.54 -6.63 -8.79
C LEU A 68 6.61 -7.85 -8.78
N SER A 69 6.35 -8.44 -9.94
CA SER A 69 5.56 -9.68 -10.04
C SER A 69 6.21 -10.86 -9.32
N SER A 70 7.55 -10.98 -9.37
CA SER A 70 8.26 -12.02 -8.61
C SER A 70 8.25 -11.72 -7.12
N GLY A 71 8.42 -10.46 -6.72
CA GLY A 71 8.26 -10.01 -5.34
C GLY A 71 6.87 -10.30 -4.77
N LEU A 72 5.80 -10.02 -5.52
CA LEU A 72 4.42 -10.34 -5.12
C LEU A 72 4.19 -11.84 -4.96
N SER A 73 4.75 -12.65 -5.85
CA SER A 73 4.68 -14.12 -5.75
C SER A 73 5.39 -14.62 -4.49
N LEU A 74 6.55 -14.05 -4.15
CA LEU A 74 7.27 -14.37 -2.91
C LEU A 74 6.47 -13.95 -1.66
N LEU A 75 5.85 -12.78 -1.67
CA LEU A 75 4.95 -12.36 -0.59
C LEU A 75 3.79 -13.34 -0.41
N PHE A 76 3.18 -13.78 -1.51
CA PHE A 76 2.09 -14.76 -1.48
C PHE A 76 2.53 -16.08 -0.83
N TRP A 77 3.69 -16.61 -1.22
CA TRP A 77 4.26 -17.80 -0.59
C TRP A 77 4.62 -17.60 0.88
N MET A 78 5.15 -16.42 1.24
CA MET A 78 5.45 -16.09 2.64
C MET A 78 4.19 -15.98 3.50
N GLN A 79 3.11 -15.38 2.99
CA GLN A 79 1.79 -15.34 3.64
C GLN A 79 1.25 -16.74 3.88
N PHE A 80 1.29 -17.59 2.85
CA PHE A 80 0.84 -18.96 2.94
C PHE A 80 1.65 -19.77 3.97
N ALA A 81 2.98 -19.62 3.96
CA ALA A 81 3.85 -20.24 4.95
C ALA A 81 3.58 -19.73 6.37
N THR A 82 3.43 -18.42 6.54
CA THR A 82 3.12 -17.77 7.82
C THR A 82 1.78 -18.22 8.39
N SER A 83 0.77 -18.40 7.53
CA SER A 83 -0.55 -18.88 7.91
C SER A 83 -0.55 -20.35 8.35
N ILE A 84 0.30 -21.20 7.77
CA ILE A 84 0.40 -22.62 8.11
C ILE A 84 1.29 -22.86 9.34
N PHE A 85 2.42 -22.15 9.44
CA PHE A 85 3.44 -22.41 10.46
C PHE A 85 3.34 -21.49 11.68
N GLY A 86 2.40 -20.54 11.70
CA GLY A 86 2.27 -19.56 12.77
C GLY A 86 3.40 -18.52 12.70
N GLY A 87 3.16 -17.43 11.97
CA GLY A 87 4.13 -16.38 11.72
C GLY A 87 4.76 -15.77 12.97
N SER A 88 6.09 -15.68 12.98
CA SER A 88 6.81 -14.90 13.98
C SER A 88 6.60 -13.39 13.78
N ILE A 89 6.67 -12.61 14.85
CA ILE A 89 6.57 -11.14 14.83
C ILE A 89 7.56 -10.52 13.83
N VAL A 90 8.72 -11.15 13.63
CA VAL A 90 9.78 -10.72 12.70
C VAL A 90 9.39 -10.97 11.25
N LEU A 91 8.83 -12.15 10.94
CA LEU A 91 8.33 -12.45 9.59
C LEU A 91 7.20 -11.50 9.20
N PHE A 92 6.29 -11.21 10.12
CA PHE A 92 5.20 -10.26 9.87
C PHE A 92 5.70 -8.82 9.65
N LYS A 93 6.72 -8.36 10.40
CA LYS A 93 7.36 -7.06 10.12
C LYS A 93 8.00 -7.05 8.74
N PHE A 94 8.78 -8.09 8.43
CA PHE A 94 9.42 -8.21 7.13
C PHE A 94 8.40 -8.17 6.00
N GLU A 95 7.31 -8.92 6.11
CA GLU A 95 6.22 -8.93 5.14
C GLU A 95 5.57 -7.55 4.97
N LEU A 96 5.32 -6.83 6.07
CA LEU A 96 4.74 -5.48 6.03
C LEU A 96 5.65 -4.49 5.29
N TYR A 97 6.95 -4.43 5.64
CA TYR A 97 7.90 -3.51 5.04
C TYR A 97 8.28 -3.88 3.61
N PHE A 98 8.53 -5.17 3.35
CA PHE A 98 8.83 -5.67 2.01
C PHE A 98 7.63 -5.52 1.08
N GLY A 99 6.44 -5.78 1.60
CA GLY A 99 5.20 -5.52 0.91
C GLY A 99 4.97 -4.05 0.60
N LEU A 100 5.25 -3.15 1.54
CA LEU A 100 5.18 -1.71 1.29
C LEU A 100 6.09 -1.31 0.11
N LEU A 101 7.30 -1.83 0.04
CA LEU A 101 8.24 -1.56 -1.06
C LEU A 101 7.67 -2.03 -2.41
N ILE A 102 7.12 -3.25 -2.45
CA ILE A 102 6.50 -3.79 -3.67
C ILE A 102 5.29 -2.96 -4.10
N PHE A 103 4.42 -2.55 -3.18
CA PHE A 103 3.24 -1.74 -3.50
C PHE A 103 3.62 -0.33 -4.01
N ILE A 104 4.63 0.30 -3.41
CA ILE A 104 5.16 1.57 -3.91
C ILE A 104 5.73 1.37 -5.33
N GLY A 105 6.42 0.26 -5.59
CA GLY A 105 6.88 -0.07 -6.94
C GLY A 105 5.73 -0.27 -7.94
N TYR A 106 4.64 -0.92 -7.54
CA TYR A 106 3.45 -1.06 -8.37
C TYR A 106 2.83 0.31 -8.70
N ILE A 107 2.74 1.24 -7.76
CA ILE A 107 2.28 2.62 -8.04
C ILE A 107 3.10 3.28 -9.15
N VAL A 108 4.42 3.12 -9.12
CA VAL A 108 5.31 3.70 -10.15
C VAL A 108 5.03 3.06 -11.52
N VAL A 109 4.88 1.74 -11.56
CA VAL A 109 4.52 1.00 -12.77
C VAL A 109 3.14 1.42 -13.28
N ASP A 110 2.13 1.46 -12.43
CA ASP A 110 0.77 1.85 -12.82
C ASP A 110 0.71 3.31 -13.29
N THR A 111 1.44 4.21 -12.62
CA THR A 111 1.58 5.63 -13.06
C THR A 111 2.20 5.72 -14.45
N GLN A 112 3.25 4.95 -14.72
CA GLN A 112 3.89 4.88 -16.05
C GLN A 112 2.94 4.35 -17.12
N ALA A 113 2.21 3.26 -16.81
CA ALA A 113 1.24 2.67 -17.74
C ALA A 113 0.07 3.62 -18.03
N ILE A 114 -0.35 4.43 -17.05
CA ILE A 114 -1.35 5.50 -17.22
C ILE A 114 -0.82 6.58 -18.16
N ILE A 115 0.39 7.09 -17.92
CA ILE A 115 1.02 8.14 -18.75
C ILE A 115 1.16 7.66 -20.20
N GLU A 116 1.59 6.41 -20.40
CA GLU A 116 1.73 5.82 -21.74
C GLU A 116 0.38 5.70 -22.46
N LYS A 117 -0.66 5.22 -21.78
CA LYS A 117 -2.02 5.16 -22.35
C LYS A 117 -2.58 6.55 -22.69
N ALA A 118 -2.32 7.54 -21.84
CA ALA A 118 -2.69 8.92 -22.10
C ALA A 118 -1.95 9.48 -23.35
N HIS A 119 -0.68 9.11 -23.54
CA HIS A 119 0.11 9.50 -24.72
C HIS A 119 -0.39 8.86 -26.02
N TYR A 120 -0.99 7.66 -25.94
CA TYR A 120 -1.63 6.98 -27.08
C TYR A 120 -3.07 7.44 -27.36
N GLY A 121 -3.59 8.45 -26.64
CA GLY A 121 -4.90 9.05 -26.89
C GLY A 121 -6.08 8.40 -26.18
N ASP A 122 -5.86 7.56 -25.16
CA ASP A 122 -6.94 7.03 -24.32
C ASP A 122 -7.39 8.10 -23.31
N LEU A 123 -8.57 8.71 -23.54
CA LEU A 123 -9.13 9.83 -22.75
C LEU A 123 -9.89 9.37 -21.50
N ASP A 124 -9.67 8.14 -21.04
CA ASP A 124 -10.36 7.52 -19.89
C ASP A 124 -9.77 8.02 -18.54
N TYR A 125 -9.56 9.33 -18.39
CA TYR A 125 -8.91 9.98 -17.24
C TYR A 125 -9.51 9.60 -15.88
N VAL A 126 -10.82 9.37 -15.83
CA VAL A 126 -11.54 8.96 -14.62
C VAL A 126 -11.09 7.59 -14.14
N LYS A 127 -10.90 6.64 -15.07
CA LYS A 127 -10.41 5.30 -14.70
C LYS A 127 -8.97 5.36 -14.22
N HIS A 128 -8.14 6.16 -14.89
CA HIS A 128 -6.76 6.39 -14.51
C HIS A 128 -6.64 7.00 -13.10
N ALA A 129 -7.45 8.01 -12.80
CA ALA A 129 -7.51 8.61 -11.47
C ALA A 129 -8.01 7.63 -10.40
N LEU A 130 -9.01 6.81 -10.71
CA LEU A 130 -9.53 5.79 -9.78
C LEU A 130 -8.51 4.69 -9.47
N THR A 131 -7.77 4.21 -10.47
CA THR A 131 -6.68 3.24 -10.25
C THR A 131 -5.64 3.83 -9.31
N LEU A 132 -5.16 5.03 -9.64
CA LEU A 132 -4.15 5.72 -8.84
C LEU A 132 -4.62 6.01 -7.40
N PHE A 133 -5.90 6.37 -7.23
CA PHE A 133 -6.51 6.56 -5.90
C PHE A 133 -6.58 5.26 -5.10
N THR A 134 -6.92 4.15 -5.75
CA THR A 134 -6.99 2.83 -5.10
C THR A 134 -5.61 2.42 -4.60
N ASP A 135 -4.57 2.61 -5.41
CA ASP A 135 -3.19 2.27 -4.99
C ASP A 135 -2.71 3.18 -3.84
N PHE A 136 -3.09 4.47 -3.86
CA PHE A 136 -2.82 5.39 -2.75
C PHE A 136 -3.47 4.90 -1.45
N VAL A 137 -4.74 4.50 -1.47
CA VAL A 137 -5.44 3.97 -0.30
C VAL A 137 -4.77 2.70 0.21
N ALA A 138 -4.37 1.79 -0.69
CA ALA A 138 -3.68 0.57 -0.31
C ALA A 138 -2.34 0.84 0.43
N VAL A 139 -1.54 1.79 -0.05
CA VAL A 139 -0.30 2.20 0.63
C VAL A 139 -0.58 2.90 1.95
N PHE A 140 -1.60 3.77 1.99
CA PHE A 140 -2.01 4.47 3.21
C PHE A 140 -2.34 3.49 4.34
N VAL A 141 -3.17 2.49 4.06
CA VAL A 141 -3.54 1.44 5.03
C VAL A 141 -2.31 0.74 5.57
N ARG A 142 -1.38 0.41 4.68
CA ARG A 142 -0.16 -0.31 5.05
C ARG A 142 0.75 0.53 5.96
N ILE A 143 0.91 1.81 5.66
CA ILE A 143 1.62 2.76 6.52
C ILE A 143 0.91 2.88 7.88
N LEU A 144 -0.41 3.00 7.90
CA LEU A 144 -1.20 3.10 9.13
C LEU A 144 -0.98 1.88 10.03
N ILE A 145 -1.03 0.65 9.47
CA ILE A 145 -0.74 -0.59 10.21
C ILE A 145 0.67 -0.56 10.81
N ILE A 146 1.66 -0.13 10.04
CA ILE A 146 3.06 -0.04 10.51
C ILE A 146 3.18 0.96 11.66
N MET A 147 2.57 2.14 11.56
CA MET A 147 2.66 3.16 12.59
C MET A 147 1.91 2.75 13.87
N LEU A 148 0.72 2.17 13.74
CA LEU A 148 -0.06 1.66 14.86
C LEU A 148 0.72 0.58 15.64
N ARG A 149 1.35 -0.34 14.91
CA ARG A 149 2.14 -1.41 15.53
C ARG A 149 3.39 -0.89 16.23
N ASN A 150 4.09 0.06 15.62
CA ASN A 150 5.25 0.73 16.23
C ASN A 150 4.86 1.51 17.49
N ALA A 151 3.68 2.16 17.49
CA ALA A 151 3.15 2.85 18.65
C ALA A 151 2.80 1.89 19.80
N SER A 152 2.14 0.76 19.49
CA SER A 152 1.84 -0.31 20.45
C SER A 152 3.11 -0.88 21.10
N GLU A 153 4.14 -1.20 20.30
CA GLU A 153 5.41 -1.72 20.81
C GLU A 153 6.12 -0.72 21.74
N LYS A 154 6.10 0.57 21.40
CA LYS A 154 6.66 1.63 22.26
C LYS A 154 5.90 1.76 23.58
N GLU A 155 4.59 1.59 23.57
CA GLU A 155 3.78 1.65 24.78
C GLU A 155 4.04 0.45 25.70
N GLU A 156 4.15 -0.76 25.13
CA GLU A 156 4.53 -1.97 25.87
C GLU A 156 5.93 -1.86 26.48
N GLU A 157 6.90 -1.33 25.73
CA GLU A 157 8.26 -1.11 26.23
C GLU A 157 8.28 -0.11 27.40
N LYS A 158 7.51 0.98 27.31
CA LYS A 158 7.34 1.95 28.41
C LYS A 158 6.71 1.30 29.64
N LYS A 159 5.68 0.47 29.48
CA LYS A 159 5.06 -0.28 30.59
C LYS A 159 6.05 -1.24 31.25
N ARG A 160 6.87 -1.93 30.45
CA ARG A 160 7.90 -2.84 30.95
C ARG A 160 9.01 -2.12 31.72
N LYS A 161 9.46 -0.95 31.24
CA LYS A 161 10.45 -0.10 31.94
C LYS A 161 9.93 0.52 33.25
N ARG A 162 8.61 0.64 33.44
CA ARG A 162 8.00 1.11 34.70
C ARG A 162 7.79 -0.01 35.73
N ARG A 163 7.83 -1.28 35.30
CA ARG A 163 7.67 -2.47 36.17
C ARG A 163 8.99 -3.04 36.68
N ASN A 164 10.11 -2.68 36.06
CA ASN A 164 11.47 -2.99 36.51
C ASN A 164 12.05 -1.79 37.26
#